data_AF-A0A1Y2K3M5-F1
#
_entry.id   AF-A0A1Y2K3M5-F1
#
_cell.length_a   1.000
_cell.length_b   1.000
_cell.length_c   1.000
_cell.angle_alpha   90.00
_cell.angle_beta   90.00
_cell.angle_gamma   90.00
#
_symmetry.space_group_name_H-M   'P 1'
#
loop_
_entity.id
_entity.type
_entity.pdbx_description
1 polymer ?
#
loop_
_entity_poly.entity_id
_entity_poly.type
_entity_poly.pdbx_seq_one_letter_code
_entity_poly.pdbx_strand_id
1 'polypeptide(L)'
;MPVSSLRLLDDYARKVPKQEINDLPVCAWMGDVHVARDSDETAEAVEVLSRETVLGFDTETRPAFRKGVSYPPALIQLAGANAVYLFQLSQIEDLRPLQALLSDAAVLKTGVGLIQDVKQLQEVAPFTPGGFVDVGEAAARNEVASRGLRSMAAAFFGVRISKRAQCSNWANDVLEAYQIRYAATDAWISREIYLAMQPLALVDPQLDAVLLDS
;
A
#
# COMPACT_ATOMS: atom_id res chain seq x y z
N MET A 1 16.55 9.38 -14.56
CA MET A 1 16.42 7.97 -14.97
C MET A 1 14.94 7.66 -14.89
N PRO A 2 14.28 7.18 -15.96
CA PRO A 2 12.87 6.81 -15.88
C PRO A 2 12.70 5.71 -14.84
N VAL A 3 11.52 5.62 -14.22
CA VAL A 3 11.10 4.46 -13.43
C VAL A 3 11.37 3.24 -14.30
N SER A 4 12.37 2.44 -13.95
CA SER A 4 12.62 1.18 -14.65
C SER A 4 11.36 0.34 -14.45
N SER A 5 10.56 0.17 -15.51
CA SER A 5 9.32 -0.58 -15.47
C SER A 5 9.60 -1.96 -14.90
N LEU A 6 8.93 -2.32 -13.80
CA LEU A 6 9.03 -3.65 -13.24
C LEU A 6 8.61 -4.65 -14.34
N ARG A 7 9.44 -5.66 -14.57
CA ARG A 7 9.17 -6.69 -15.56
C ARG A 7 8.61 -7.91 -14.84
N LEU A 8 7.41 -8.33 -15.24
CA LEU A 8 6.83 -9.59 -14.80
C LEU A 8 7.74 -10.77 -15.18
N LEU A 9 8.03 -11.63 -14.21
CA LEU A 9 8.76 -12.88 -14.40
C LEU A 9 7.81 -14.03 -14.77
N ASP A 10 8.31 -14.97 -15.58
CA ASP A 10 7.52 -16.12 -16.04
C ASP A 10 7.28 -17.16 -14.92
N ASP A 11 8.11 -17.19 -13.88
CA ASP A 11 8.05 -18.15 -12.76
C ASP A 11 7.41 -17.56 -11.49
N TYR A 12 6.53 -16.56 -11.62
CA TYR A 12 5.92 -15.82 -10.50
C TYR A 12 5.20 -16.69 -9.45
N ALA A 13 4.74 -17.89 -9.82
CA ALA A 13 4.07 -18.82 -8.90
C ALA A 13 5.06 -19.53 -7.96
N ARG A 14 6.36 -19.53 -8.28
CA ARG A 14 7.40 -20.22 -7.50
C ARG A 14 7.62 -19.55 -6.15
N LYS A 15 7.84 -20.38 -5.13
CA LYS A 15 8.33 -19.91 -3.83
C LYS A 15 9.78 -19.44 -3.96
N VAL A 16 10.01 -18.15 -3.77
CA VAL A 16 11.37 -17.58 -3.67
C VAL A 16 11.87 -17.71 -2.23
N PRO A 17 12.93 -18.51 -1.95
CA PRO A 17 13.48 -18.66 -0.60
C PRO A 17 14.02 -17.34 -0.05
N LYS A 18 13.93 -17.15 1.27
CA LYS A 18 14.36 -15.90 1.93
C LYS A 18 15.78 -15.48 1.56
N GLN A 19 16.71 -16.43 1.45
CA GLN A 19 18.10 -16.16 1.06
C GLN A 19 18.18 -15.60 -0.36
N GLU A 20 17.51 -16.23 -1.31
CA GLU A 20 17.43 -15.75 -2.70
C GLU A 20 16.85 -14.32 -2.74
N ILE A 21 15.78 -14.04 -1.99
CA ILE A 21 15.22 -12.67 -1.93
C ILE A 21 16.24 -11.66 -1.41
N ASN A 22 17.11 -12.04 -0.47
CA ASN A 22 18.11 -11.12 0.08
C ASN A 22 19.17 -10.72 -0.96
N ASP A 23 19.43 -11.60 -1.92
CA ASP A 23 20.43 -11.43 -2.97
C ASP A 23 19.87 -10.68 -4.19
N LEU A 24 18.54 -10.49 -4.27
CA LEU A 24 17.88 -9.69 -5.30
C LEU A 24 18.23 -8.19 -5.21
N PRO A 25 18.24 -7.47 -6.35
CA PRO A 25 18.45 -6.04 -6.37
C PRO A 25 17.39 -5.30 -5.55
N VAL A 26 17.84 -4.31 -4.78
CA VAL A 26 16.91 -3.47 -4.01
C VAL A 26 16.18 -2.53 -4.96
N CYS A 27 14.85 -2.52 -4.85
CA CYS A 27 13.98 -1.61 -5.57
C CYS A 27 13.37 -0.58 -4.60
N ALA A 28 13.11 0.61 -5.12
CA ALA A 28 12.41 1.68 -4.43
C ALA A 28 11.67 2.55 -5.44
N TRP A 29 10.59 3.19 -5.00
CA TRP A 29 9.95 4.25 -5.78
C TRP A 29 10.94 5.40 -6.02
N MET A 30 10.96 5.89 -7.25
CA MET A 30 11.87 6.96 -7.70
C MET A 30 11.18 8.17 -8.32
N GLY A 31 9.85 8.14 -8.43
CA GLY A 31 9.06 9.28 -8.90
C GLY A 31 8.72 10.25 -7.79
N ASP A 32 7.73 11.10 -8.05
CA ASP A 32 7.32 12.15 -7.13
C ASP A 32 6.62 11.57 -5.90
N VAL A 33 6.87 12.19 -4.75
CA VAL A 33 6.21 11.87 -3.49
C VAL A 33 5.74 13.16 -2.84
N HIS A 34 4.44 13.23 -2.56
CA HIS A 34 3.80 14.35 -1.88
C HIS A 34 3.44 13.92 -0.46
N VAL A 35 3.75 14.75 0.53
CA VAL A 35 3.39 14.49 1.94
C VAL A 35 2.35 15.51 2.33
N ALA A 36 1.10 15.08 2.48
CA ALA A 36 -0.01 15.91 2.92
C ALA A 36 -0.04 15.95 4.46
N ARG A 37 -0.03 17.17 5.00
CA ARG A 37 0.05 17.48 6.43
C ARG A 37 -1.06 18.40 6.91
N ASP A 38 -1.90 18.89 6.01
CA ASP A 38 -3.08 19.68 6.36
C ASP A 38 -4.27 19.34 5.44
N SER A 39 -5.39 20.01 5.70
CA SER A 39 -6.65 19.80 4.98
C SER A 39 -6.60 20.24 3.52
N ASP A 40 -5.84 21.28 3.19
CA ASP A 40 -5.74 21.81 1.83
C ASP A 40 -4.89 20.89 0.96
N GLU A 41 -3.71 20.49 1.44
CA GLU A 41 -2.85 19.50 0.78
C GLU A 41 -3.58 18.15 0.62
N THR A 42 -4.40 17.77 1.60
CA THR A 42 -5.22 16.56 1.53
C THR A 42 -6.28 16.66 0.43
N ALA A 43 -6.99 17.78 0.35
CA ALA A 43 -8.00 18.00 -0.67
C ALA A 43 -7.41 18.00 -2.09
N GLU A 44 -6.27 18.68 -2.30
CA GLU A 44 -5.54 18.69 -3.57
C GLU A 44 -5.08 17.28 -3.98
N ALA A 45 -4.49 16.54 -3.04
CA ALA A 45 -4.05 15.16 -3.28
C ALA A 45 -5.23 14.25 -3.67
N VAL A 46 -6.36 14.35 -2.97
CA VAL A 46 -7.57 13.57 -3.25
C VAL A 46 -8.15 13.93 -4.62
N GLU A 47 -8.15 15.19 -5.02
CA GLU A 47 -8.61 15.60 -6.36
C GLU A 47 -7.82 14.89 -7.47
N VAL A 48 -6.50 14.77 -7.31
CA VAL A 48 -5.66 14.04 -8.27
C VAL A 48 -5.93 12.53 -8.21
N LEU A 49 -5.91 11.95 -7.00
CA LEU A 49 -6.06 10.51 -6.79
C LEU A 49 -7.42 9.96 -7.19
N SER A 50 -8.49 10.75 -7.07
CA SER A 50 -9.85 10.36 -7.47
C SER A 50 -10.01 10.13 -8.99
N ARG A 51 -9.03 10.55 -9.79
CA ARG A 51 -9.01 10.35 -11.25
C ARG A 51 -8.32 9.06 -11.66
N GLU A 52 -7.64 8.39 -10.73
CA GLU A 52 -7.01 7.10 -10.95
C GLU A 52 -8.06 5.99 -10.85
N THR A 53 -7.90 4.93 -11.62
CA THR A 53 -8.76 3.73 -11.49
C THR A 53 -8.22 2.75 -10.46
N VAL A 54 -6.89 2.76 -10.24
CA VAL A 54 -6.18 1.84 -9.35
C VAL A 54 -5.11 2.60 -8.59
N LEU A 55 -5.24 2.57 -7.27
CA LEU A 55 -4.28 3.07 -6.31
C LEU A 55 -3.64 1.92 -5.56
N GLY A 56 -2.34 2.02 -5.33
CA GLY A 56 -1.68 1.21 -4.32
C GLY A 56 -1.96 1.79 -2.94
N PHE A 57 -2.26 0.95 -1.97
CA PHE A 57 -2.60 1.34 -0.61
C PHE A 57 -1.73 0.58 0.39
N ASP A 58 -1.25 1.30 1.41
CA ASP A 58 -0.67 0.72 2.62
C ASP A 58 -0.83 1.72 3.79
N THR A 59 -0.60 1.25 5.03
CA THR A 59 -0.63 2.09 6.23
C THR A 59 0.58 1.86 7.11
N GLU A 60 0.94 2.87 7.91
CA GLU A 60 2.03 2.74 8.87
C GLU A 60 1.62 3.21 10.27
N THR A 61 2.08 2.45 11.27
CA THR A 61 1.75 2.65 12.68
C THR A 61 3.03 2.62 13.51
N ARG A 62 3.13 3.49 14.53
CA ARG A 62 4.28 3.44 15.46
C ARG A 62 4.31 2.11 16.24
N PRO A 63 5.49 1.55 16.55
CA PRO A 63 5.59 0.29 17.25
C PRO A 63 5.03 0.37 18.68
N ALA A 64 4.33 -0.70 19.09
CA ALA A 64 3.92 -0.90 20.47
C ALA A 64 4.88 -1.90 21.17
N PHE A 65 5.58 -1.43 22.21
CA PHE A 65 6.56 -2.25 22.94
C PHE A 65 5.97 -2.97 24.16
N ARG A 66 4.66 -2.81 24.42
CA ARG A 66 3.95 -3.45 25.54
C ARG A 66 2.80 -4.30 25.01
N LYS A 67 2.67 -5.52 25.53
CA LYS A 67 1.58 -6.44 25.17
C LYS A 67 0.23 -5.79 25.51
N GLY A 68 -0.72 -5.82 24.57
CA GLY A 68 -2.05 -5.23 24.73
C GLY A 68 -2.13 -3.73 24.43
N VAL A 69 -1.03 -3.08 24.05
CA VAL A 69 -1.05 -1.72 23.52
C VAL A 69 -1.07 -1.79 22.00
N SER A 70 -1.97 -1.04 21.39
CA SER A 70 -1.98 -0.72 19.96
C SER A 70 -2.06 0.79 19.79
N TYR A 71 -1.68 1.26 18.61
CA TYR A 71 -1.85 2.65 18.22
C TYR A 71 -2.63 2.69 16.92
N PRO A 72 -3.43 3.74 16.69
CA PRO A 72 -4.05 3.94 15.39
C PRO A 72 -2.96 4.17 14.32
N PRO A 73 -3.29 3.88 13.05
CA PRO A 73 -2.47 4.28 11.91
C PRO A 73 -2.08 5.75 11.99
N ALA A 74 -0.80 6.03 11.73
CA ALA A 74 -0.26 7.37 11.70
C ALA A 74 -0.13 7.92 10.26
N LEU A 75 -0.03 7.01 9.29
CA LEU A 75 0.18 7.34 7.88
C LEU A 75 -0.72 6.47 7.00
N ILE A 76 -1.36 7.08 6.00
CA ILE A 76 -1.89 6.37 4.83
C ILE A 76 -0.97 6.64 3.65
N GLN A 77 -0.71 5.63 2.83
CA GLN A 77 0.00 5.75 1.57
C GLN A 77 -0.92 5.43 0.41
N LEU A 78 -0.95 6.31 -0.60
CA LEU A 78 -1.71 6.11 -1.84
C LEU A 78 -0.81 6.34 -3.05
N ALA A 79 -0.51 5.27 -3.79
CA ALA A 79 0.30 5.32 -5.00
C ALA A 79 -0.59 5.38 -6.25
N GLY A 80 -0.52 6.47 -7.00
CA GLY A 80 -1.10 6.56 -8.34
C GLY A 80 -0.14 6.05 -9.42
N ALA A 81 -0.43 6.35 -10.69
CA ALA A 81 0.45 5.96 -11.81
C ALA A 81 1.78 6.74 -11.81
N ASN A 82 1.75 8.01 -11.43
CA ASN A 82 2.87 8.95 -11.62
C ASN A 82 3.49 9.47 -10.32
N ALA A 83 2.73 9.43 -9.21
CA ALA A 83 3.14 10.00 -7.94
C ALA A 83 2.57 9.19 -6.77
N VAL A 84 3.22 9.29 -5.61
CA VAL A 84 2.74 8.70 -4.36
C VAL A 84 2.41 9.81 -3.36
N TYR A 85 1.31 9.63 -2.63
CA TYR A 85 0.83 10.59 -1.64
C TYR A 85 0.84 9.93 -0.26
N LEU A 86 1.45 10.62 0.71
CA LEU A 86 1.55 10.18 2.09
C LEU A 86 0.73 11.13 2.97
N PHE A 87 -0.26 10.62 3.67
CA PHE A 87 -1.18 11.41 4.51
C PHE A 87 -0.84 11.22 5.99
N GLN A 88 -0.22 12.22 6.61
CA GLN A 88 0.11 12.19 8.05
C GLN A 88 -1.15 12.48 8.88
N LEU A 89 -1.90 11.43 9.24
CA LEU A 89 -3.26 11.54 9.79
C LEU A 89 -3.38 12.41 11.03
N SER A 90 -2.36 12.44 11.89
CA SER A 90 -2.38 13.24 13.12
C SER A 90 -2.27 14.75 12.87
N GLN A 91 -1.94 15.19 11.65
CA GLN A 91 -1.79 16.60 11.29
C GLN A 91 -2.97 17.13 10.46
N ILE A 92 -3.79 16.23 9.91
CA ILE A 92 -4.91 16.60 9.03
C ILE A 92 -6.16 16.83 9.90
N GLU A 93 -6.70 18.04 9.87
CA GLU A 93 -7.90 18.39 10.63
C GLU A 93 -9.17 17.85 9.99
N ASP A 94 -9.26 17.93 8.66
CA ASP A 94 -10.42 17.45 7.88
C ASP A 94 -10.08 16.21 7.06
N LEU A 95 -10.46 15.05 7.57
CA LEU A 95 -10.28 13.76 6.88
C LEU A 95 -11.39 13.46 5.86
N ARG A 96 -12.43 14.31 5.71
CA ARG A 96 -13.58 14.02 4.83
C ARG A 96 -13.21 13.77 3.37
N PRO A 97 -12.28 14.53 2.75
CA PRO A 97 -11.83 14.23 1.39
C PRO A 97 -11.24 12.82 1.29
N LEU A 98 -10.40 12.45 2.26
CA LEU A 98 -9.77 11.13 2.30
C LEU A 98 -10.80 10.03 2.56
N GLN A 99 -11.74 10.23 3.48
CA GLN A 99 -12.85 9.31 3.72
C GLN A 99 -13.68 9.06 2.46
N ALA A 100 -13.96 10.11 1.68
CA ALA A 100 -14.69 9.99 0.42
C ALA A 100 -13.93 9.10 -0.59
N LEU A 101 -12.63 9.32 -0.75
CA LEU A 101 -11.78 8.52 -1.64
C LEU A 101 -11.68 7.05 -1.19
N LEU A 102 -11.51 6.81 0.11
CA LEU A 102 -11.47 5.45 0.66
C LEU A 102 -12.83 4.74 0.52
N SER A 103 -13.93 5.49 0.43
CA SER A 103 -15.28 4.96 0.23
C SER A 103 -15.67 4.76 -1.23
N ASP A 104 -14.92 5.34 -2.17
CA ASP A 104 -15.25 5.26 -3.59
C ASP A 104 -14.90 3.88 -4.16
N ALA A 105 -15.91 3.09 -4.53
CA ALA A 105 -15.72 1.78 -5.14
C ALA A 105 -15.25 1.83 -6.61
N ALA A 106 -15.34 2.99 -7.27
CA ALA A 106 -14.83 3.17 -8.63
C ALA A 106 -13.30 3.30 -8.67
N VAL A 107 -12.69 3.70 -7.55
CA VAL A 107 -11.24 3.79 -7.38
C VAL A 107 -10.77 2.60 -6.55
N LEU A 108 -10.04 1.67 -7.15
CA LEU A 108 -9.51 0.51 -6.43
C LEU A 108 -8.35 0.90 -5.53
N LYS A 109 -8.30 0.34 -4.32
CA LYS A 109 -7.19 0.46 -3.35
C LYS A 109 -6.58 -0.92 -3.13
N THR A 110 -5.42 -1.16 -3.72
CA THR A 110 -4.80 -2.49 -3.75
C THR A 110 -3.67 -2.57 -2.73
N GLY A 111 -3.64 -3.63 -1.93
CA GLY A 111 -2.65 -3.77 -0.86
C GLY A 111 -2.56 -5.19 -0.33
N VAL A 112 -1.87 -5.38 0.80
CA VAL A 112 -1.62 -6.72 1.37
C VAL A 112 -1.95 -6.72 2.85
N GLY A 113 -2.85 -7.61 3.29
CA GLY A 113 -3.24 -7.73 4.69
C GLY A 113 -4.23 -6.65 5.16
N LEU A 114 -5.11 -6.20 4.28
CA LEU A 114 -5.83 -4.94 4.42
C LEU A 114 -6.94 -4.91 5.47
N ILE A 115 -7.50 -6.06 5.84
CA ILE A 115 -8.68 -6.13 6.74
C ILE A 115 -8.43 -5.36 8.03
N GLN A 116 -7.26 -5.58 8.65
CA GLN A 116 -6.94 -4.99 9.94
C GLN A 116 -6.59 -3.50 9.82
N ASP A 117 -6.01 -3.07 8.70
CA ASP A 117 -5.70 -1.67 8.43
C ASP A 117 -6.99 -0.87 8.23
N VAL A 118 -7.91 -1.38 7.42
CA VAL A 118 -9.20 -0.73 7.16
C VAL A 118 -10.01 -0.61 8.45
N LYS A 119 -10.08 -1.67 9.28
CA LYS A 119 -10.75 -1.62 10.59
C LYS A 119 -10.17 -0.52 11.49
N GLN A 120 -8.85 -0.45 11.60
CA GLN A 120 -8.20 0.58 12.40
C GLN A 120 -8.43 1.99 11.85
N LEU A 121 -8.46 2.17 10.53
CA LEU A 121 -8.76 3.46 9.94
C LEU A 121 -10.21 3.90 10.21
N GLN A 122 -11.17 2.98 10.24
CA GLN A 122 -12.55 3.30 10.62
C GLN A 122 -12.68 3.76 12.08
N GLU A 123 -11.79 3.31 12.97
CA GLU A 123 -11.69 3.80 14.34
C GLU A 123 -11.13 5.24 14.41
N VAL A 124 -10.25 5.61 13.46
CA VAL A 124 -9.71 6.98 13.35
C VAL A 124 -10.75 7.93 12.78
N ALA A 125 -11.40 7.55 11.69
CA ALA A 125 -12.46 8.32 11.06
C ALA A 125 -13.47 7.37 10.40
N PRO A 126 -14.78 7.45 10.67
CA PRO A 126 -15.74 6.50 10.16
C PRO A 126 -15.94 6.64 8.64
N PHE A 127 -15.81 5.55 7.89
CA PHE A 127 -16.12 5.50 6.46
C PHE A 127 -16.62 4.10 6.07
N THR A 128 -17.28 4.00 4.91
CA THR A 128 -17.69 2.70 4.34
C THR A 128 -16.65 2.29 3.31
N PRO A 129 -15.86 1.22 3.52
CA PRO A 129 -14.78 0.86 2.59
C PRO A 129 -15.34 0.54 1.20
N GLY A 130 -14.80 1.17 0.17
CA GLY A 130 -15.13 0.88 -1.22
C GLY A 130 -13.87 0.49 -1.99
N GLY A 131 -13.94 -0.48 -2.89
CA GLY A 131 -12.85 -0.77 -3.84
C GLY A 131 -11.53 -1.29 -3.25
N PHE A 132 -11.48 -1.72 -1.99
CA PHE A 132 -10.27 -2.32 -1.42
C PHE A 132 -10.07 -3.74 -1.95
N VAL A 133 -8.87 -4.04 -2.46
CA VAL A 133 -8.51 -5.33 -3.05
C VAL A 133 -7.24 -5.85 -2.39
N ASP A 134 -7.30 -7.03 -1.78
CA ASP A 134 -6.13 -7.65 -1.17
C ASP A 134 -5.41 -8.57 -2.16
N VAL A 135 -4.26 -8.13 -2.68
CA VAL A 135 -3.49 -8.92 -3.66
C VAL A 135 -2.82 -10.14 -3.03
N GLY A 136 -2.63 -10.15 -1.70
CA GLY A 136 -2.14 -11.32 -0.97
C GLY A 136 -3.18 -12.44 -0.90
N GLU A 137 -4.46 -12.09 -0.71
CA GLU A 137 -5.58 -13.04 -0.76
C GLU A 137 -5.84 -13.51 -2.20
N ALA A 138 -5.77 -12.61 -3.19
CA ALA A 138 -5.84 -12.99 -4.60
C ALA A 138 -4.73 -13.99 -4.97
N ALA A 139 -3.49 -13.76 -4.51
CA ALA A 139 -2.37 -14.67 -4.69
C ALA A 139 -2.64 -16.03 -4.01
N ALA A 140 -3.18 -16.02 -2.78
CA ALA A 140 -3.55 -17.23 -2.05
C ALA A 140 -4.60 -18.07 -2.78
N ARG A 141 -5.64 -17.43 -3.32
CA ARG A 141 -6.73 -18.06 -4.08
C ARG A 141 -6.25 -18.75 -5.35
N ASN A 142 -5.19 -18.21 -5.98
CA ASN A 142 -4.60 -18.75 -7.20
C ASN A 142 -3.33 -19.58 -6.95
N GLU A 143 -3.16 -20.09 -5.72
CA GLU A 143 -2.05 -20.99 -5.34
C GLU A 143 -0.64 -20.41 -5.56
N VAL A 144 -0.52 -19.08 -5.64
CA VAL A 144 0.78 -18.42 -5.67
C VAL A 144 1.43 -18.57 -4.29
N ALA A 145 2.67 -19.08 -4.26
CA ALA A 145 3.34 -19.42 -3.02
C ALA A 145 3.67 -18.19 -2.14
N SER A 146 3.75 -17.00 -2.75
CA SER A 146 4.10 -15.73 -2.11
C SER A 146 2.84 -14.91 -1.85
N ARG A 147 2.65 -14.46 -0.60
CA ARG A 147 1.47 -13.67 -0.18
C ARG A 147 1.80 -12.33 0.46
N GLY A 148 3.03 -12.19 0.99
CA GLY A 148 3.49 -10.92 1.57
C GLY A 148 4.06 -10.00 0.49
N LEU A 149 3.93 -8.69 0.67
CA LEU A 149 4.39 -7.67 -0.29
C LEU A 149 5.83 -7.91 -0.76
N ARG A 150 6.78 -8.08 0.16
CA ARG A 150 8.19 -8.34 -0.17
C ARG A 150 8.42 -9.66 -0.92
N SER A 151 7.69 -10.72 -0.56
CA SER A 151 7.81 -12.01 -1.26
C SER A 151 7.19 -11.96 -2.65
N MET A 152 6.10 -11.22 -2.81
CA MET A 152 5.45 -11.03 -4.11
C MET A 152 6.30 -10.13 -5.00
N ALA A 153 6.90 -9.06 -4.50
CA ALA A 153 7.85 -8.25 -5.25
C ALA A 153 9.03 -9.11 -5.80
N ALA A 154 9.50 -10.05 -5.00
CA ALA A 154 10.55 -10.99 -5.42
C ALA A 154 10.05 -11.96 -6.49
N ALA A 155 8.88 -12.56 -6.28
CA ALA A 155 8.34 -13.56 -7.19
C ALA A 155 7.88 -12.97 -8.53
N PHE A 156 7.17 -11.84 -8.51
CA PHE A 156 6.63 -11.21 -9.70
C PHE A 156 7.68 -10.42 -10.48
N PHE A 157 8.65 -9.79 -9.80
CA PHE A 157 9.53 -8.80 -10.44
C PHE A 157 11.03 -9.04 -10.24
N GLY A 158 11.43 -10.06 -9.48
CA GLY A 158 12.84 -10.33 -9.21
C GLY A 158 13.52 -9.21 -8.42
N VAL A 159 12.78 -8.46 -7.61
CA VAL A 159 13.31 -7.38 -6.79
C VAL A 159 13.07 -7.58 -5.30
N ARG A 160 13.87 -6.89 -4.50
CA ARG A 160 13.72 -6.80 -3.04
C ARG A 160 13.31 -5.38 -2.64
N ILE A 161 12.24 -5.25 -1.86
CA ILE A 161 11.98 -4.02 -1.10
C ILE A 161 12.66 -4.05 0.27
N SER A 162 12.97 -2.86 0.77
CA SER A 162 13.58 -2.65 2.10
C SER A 162 12.60 -3.04 3.22
N LYS A 163 13.12 -3.33 4.40
CA LYS A 163 12.34 -3.49 5.65
C LYS A 163 12.74 -2.48 6.73
N ARG A 164 13.62 -1.54 6.38
CA ARG A 164 14.35 -0.72 7.35
C ARG A 164 13.44 0.21 8.15
N ALA A 165 12.34 0.69 7.56
CA ALA A 165 11.45 1.64 8.21
C ALA A 165 10.20 0.99 8.83
N GLN A 166 9.96 -0.30 8.62
CA GLN A 166 8.75 -1.01 9.09
C GLN A 166 8.49 -0.83 10.61
N CYS A 167 9.53 -0.79 11.42
CA CYS A 167 9.43 -0.59 12.88
C CYS A 167 9.83 0.83 13.32
N SER A 168 9.71 1.83 12.44
CA SER A 168 10.06 3.22 12.74
C SER A 168 8.94 3.94 13.51
N ASN A 169 9.25 5.07 14.14
CA ASN A 169 8.21 5.89 14.74
C ASN A 169 7.49 6.71 13.66
N TRP A 170 6.39 6.17 13.15
CA TRP A 170 5.57 6.82 12.12
C TRP A 170 4.69 7.95 12.64
N ALA A 171 4.61 8.13 13.95
CA ALA A 171 3.91 9.24 14.59
C ALA A 171 4.80 10.48 14.80
N ASN A 172 5.96 10.55 14.14
CA ASN A 172 6.81 11.74 14.16
C ASN A 172 6.18 12.87 13.33
N ASP A 173 6.32 14.11 13.78
CA ASP A 173 5.77 15.27 13.06
C ASP A 173 6.43 15.47 11.68
N VAL A 174 7.71 15.13 11.58
CA VAL A 174 8.48 15.20 10.34
C VAL A 174 9.00 13.81 10.02
N LEU A 175 8.61 13.28 8.86
CA LEU A 175 9.12 12.02 8.33
C LEU A 175 10.51 12.20 7.73
N GLU A 176 11.40 11.26 8.03
CA GLU A 176 12.73 11.20 7.44
C GLU A 176 12.66 10.76 5.97
N ALA A 177 13.65 11.17 5.16
CA ALA A 177 13.68 10.83 3.73
C ALA A 177 13.65 9.31 3.46
N TYR A 178 14.22 8.49 4.36
CA TYR A 178 14.16 7.04 4.24
C TYR A 178 12.78 6.47 4.58
N GLN A 179 12.01 7.10 5.49
CA GLN A 179 10.63 6.73 5.81
C GLN A 179 9.72 7.04 4.62
N ILE A 180 9.82 8.25 4.07
CA ILE A 180 9.07 8.68 2.88
C ILE A 180 9.30 7.71 1.73
N ARG A 181 10.57 7.39 1.42
CA ARG A 181 10.91 6.46 0.34
C ARG A 181 10.39 5.04 0.59
N TYR A 182 10.48 4.57 1.83
CA TYR A 182 9.96 3.26 2.21
C TYR A 182 8.45 3.19 2.00
N ALA A 183 7.71 4.12 2.60
CA ALA A 183 6.26 4.18 2.56
C ALA A 183 5.75 4.32 1.11
N ALA A 184 6.42 5.16 0.31
CA ALA A 184 6.09 5.32 -1.09
C ALA A 184 6.33 4.03 -1.91
N THR A 185 7.39 3.29 -1.58
CA THR A 185 7.71 2.03 -2.26
C THR A 185 6.68 0.95 -1.97
N ASP A 186 6.21 0.84 -0.73
CA ASP A 186 5.30 -0.24 -0.35
C ASP A 186 3.94 -0.10 -1.04
N ALA A 187 3.34 1.09 -1.00
CA ALA A 187 2.11 1.38 -1.76
C ALA A 187 2.32 1.24 -3.29
N TRP A 188 3.45 1.71 -3.83
CA TRP A 188 3.69 1.54 -5.26
C TRP A 188 3.78 0.06 -5.67
N ILE A 189 4.51 -0.76 -4.92
CA ILE A 189 4.67 -2.18 -5.24
C ILE A 189 3.35 -2.94 -5.16
N SER A 190 2.46 -2.61 -4.22
CA SER A 190 1.15 -3.28 -4.16
C SER A 190 0.31 -3.00 -5.40
N ARG A 191 0.34 -1.76 -5.91
CA ARG A 191 -0.27 -1.38 -7.20
C ARG A 191 0.30 -2.17 -8.37
N GLU A 192 1.63 -2.25 -8.47
CA GLU A 192 2.28 -2.94 -9.58
C GLU A 192 1.98 -4.45 -9.56
N ILE A 193 1.92 -5.06 -8.37
CA ILE A 193 1.50 -6.47 -8.22
C ILE A 193 0.09 -6.65 -8.77
N TYR A 194 -0.86 -5.80 -8.38
CA TYR A 194 -2.23 -5.86 -8.90
C TYR A 194 -2.26 -5.77 -10.43
N LEU A 195 -1.56 -4.79 -11.01
CA LEU A 195 -1.50 -4.61 -12.47
C LEU A 195 -0.85 -5.80 -13.17
N ALA A 196 0.15 -6.44 -12.55
CA ALA A 196 0.78 -7.65 -13.09
C ALA A 196 -0.13 -8.89 -13.00
N MET A 197 -1.01 -8.95 -12.00
CA MET A 197 -1.98 -10.03 -11.81
C MET A 197 -3.17 -9.95 -12.78
N GLN A 198 -3.55 -8.73 -13.20
CA GLN A 198 -4.69 -8.51 -14.11
C GLN A 198 -4.60 -9.28 -15.44
N PRO A 199 -3.54 -9.15 -16.27
CA PRO A 199 -3.45 -9.86 -17.55
C PRO A 199 -3.32 -11.39 -17.38
N LEU A 200 -2.99 -11.85 -16.18
CA LEU A 200 -2.90 -13.27 -15.82
C LEU A 200 -4.22 -13.83 -15.26
N ALA A 201 -5.26 -13.00 -15.13
CA ALA A 201 -6.53 -13.34 -14.47
C ALA A 201 -6.37 -13.86 -13.03
N LEU A 202 -5.33 -13.40 -12.31
CA LEU A 202 -5.07 -13.81 -10.93
C LEU A 202 -5.78 -12.92 -9.91
N VAL A 203 -6.40 -11.83 -10.33
CA VAL A 203 -7.12 -10.90 -9.45
C VAL A 203 -8.50 -10.60 -10.02
N ASP A 204 -9.49 -10.56 -9.14
CA ASP A 204 -10.85 -10.17 -9.41
C ASP A 204 -11.31 -9.21 -8.29
N PRO A 205 -11.51 -7.92 -8.58
CA PRO A 205 -11.90 -6.93 -7.57
C PRO A 205 -13.20 -7.24 -6.82
N GLN A 206 -14.07 -8.12 -7.34
CA GLN A 206 -15.29 -8.52 -6.65
C GLN A 206 -15.04 -9.67 -5.67
N LEU A 207 -14.20 -10.63 -6.05
CA LEU A 207 -13.89 -11.80 -5.23
C LEU A 207 -12.81 -11.52 -4.17
N ASP A 208 -11.86 -10.66 -4.52
CA ASP A 208 -10.73 -10.28 -3.66
C ASP A 208 -11.00 -8.97 -2.90
N ALA A 209 -12.26 -8.53 -2.89
CA ALA A 209 -12.71 -7.37 -2.14
C ALA A 209 -12.51 -7.60 -0.64
N VAL A 210 -12.02 -6.57 0.05
CA VAL A 210 -11.96 -6.59 1.52
C VAL A 210 -13.38 -6.48 2.07
N LEU A 211 -13.94 -7.62 2.50
CA LEU A 211 -15.22 -7.69 3.20
C LEU A 211 -14.95 -7.63 4.70
N LEU A 212 -15.42 -6.57 5.35
CA LEU A 212 -15.39 -6.49 6.80
C LEU A 212 -16.61 -7.24 7.35
N ASP A 213 -16.38 -8.23 8.21
CA ASP A 213 -17.46 -8.88 8.94
C ASP A 213 -18.26 -7.81 9.71
N SER A 214 -19.58 -7.83 9.52
CA SER A 214 -20.57 -6.98 10.22
C SER A 214 -20.71 -7.33 11.69
#